data_AF-A0A9D4HCU6-F1
#
_entry.id   AF-A0A9D4HCU6-F1
#
_cell.length_a   1.000
_cell.length_b   1.000
_cell.length_c   1.000
_cell.angle_alpha   90.00
_cell.angle_beta   90.00
_cell.angle_gamma   90.00
#
_symmetry.space_group_name_H-M   'P 1'
#
loop_
_entity.id
_entity.type
_entity.pdbx_description
1 polymer ?
#
loop_
_entity_poly.entity_id
_entity_poly.type
_entity_poly.pdbx_seq_one_letter_code
_entity_poly.pdbx_strand_id
1 'polypeptide(L)'
;MYALLATIVQLAPSHPQSALLATIVQLAPSHPQSALPGYNCPTGTVTPAVCPAGYYCPTGTVTPAVCHAGYYCPTGTATPAVCPAGYYCPTGTGTPTVCPEGYYCPTGTVTPNACPAGFYCPTGTLTPNVCTASYYCPTGSIAPVICPAGYYCPTGTSTPGFCPAGFYCPLGTGTPHVCPHGYYCPTGTVTELPCVPGHLCPKGMLVSQFEFRKGFSHGDVLLDYIYIIRGLNAFANVGLSVCQ
;
A
#
# COMPACT_ATOMS: atom_id res chain seq x y z
N MET A 1 -40.95 44.53 40.26
CA MET A 1 -40.63 45.89 40.73
C MET A 1 -39.61 45.77 41.85
N TYR A 2 -38.51 46.53 41.71
CA TYR A 2 -37.43 46.89 42.66
C TYR A 2 -37.83 47.00 44.15
N ALA A 3 -36.97 47.01 45.17
CA ALA A 3 -35.56 46.71 45.42
C ALA A 3 -35.25 47.10 46.89
N LEU A 4 -34.10 46.61 47.41
CA LEU A 4 -33.21 47.26 48.40
C LEU A 4 -33.69 47.48 49.85
N LEU A 5 -32.90 46.95 50.80
CA LEU A 5 -31.98 47.80 51.60
C LEU A 5 -30.90 46.97 52.30
N ALA A 6 -29.66 47.33 52.00
CA ALA A 6 -28.44 46.91 52.67
C ALA A 6 -28.36 47.51 54.08
N THR A 7 -27.88 46.75 55.05
CA THR A 7 -27.33 47.30 56.30
C THR A 7 -25.89 46.87 56.43
N ILE A 8 -25.02 47.86 56.22
CA ILE A 8 -23.60 47.87 56.51
C ILE A 8 -23.47 47.81 58.03
N VAL A 9 -23.02 46.68 58.58
CA VAL A 9 -22.50 46.66 59.95
C VAL A 9 -21.08 47.20 59.88
N GLN A 10 -20.92 48.45 60.32
CA GLN A 10 -19.65 49.12 60.48
C GLN A 10 -18.79 48.34 61.50
N LEU A 11 -17.58 47.96 61.08
CA LEU A 11 -16.51 47.52 61.96
C LEU A 11 -15.99 48.74 62.74
N ALA A 12 -15.89 48.61 64.07
CA ALA A 12 -14.92 49.35 64.87
C ALA A 12 -14.11 48.36 65.74
N PRO A 13 -12.78 48.55 65.87
CA PRO A 13 -11.85 47.51 66.29
C PRO A 13 -11.35 47.74 67.73
N SER A 14 -11.50 46.77 68.62
CA SER A 14 -10.87 46.87 69.95
C SER A 14 -10.60 45.53 70.64
N HIS A 15 -10.12 44.52 69.90
CA HIS A 15 -9.44 43.40 70.56
C HIS A 15 -8.40 42.73 69.65
N PRO A 16 -7.10 42.67 70.03
CA PRO A 16 -6.05 42.08 69.20
C PRO A 16 -5.99 40.54 69.22
N GLN A 17 -7.06 39.83 69.58
CA GLN A 17 -7.05 38.36 69.67
C GLN A 17 -8.16 37.64 68.89
N SER A 18 -9.05 38.34 68.20
CA SER A 18 -10.12 37.71 67.40
C SER A 18 -9.75 37.47 65.92
N ALA A 19 -8.55 37.91 65.50
CA ALA A 19 -8.12 37.83 64.10
C ALA A 19 -7.64 36.43 63.65
N LEU A 20 -7.53 35.44 64.55
CA LEU A 20 -6.99 34.12 64.19
C LEU A 20 -8.05 33.10 63.72
N LEU A 21 -9.33 33.32 63.99
CA LEU A 21 -10.39 32.34 63.65
C LEU A 21 -11.24 32.71 62.43
N ALA A 22 -11.12 33.93 61.91
CA ALA A 22 -11.88 34.35 60.73
C ALA A 22 -11.15 34.13 59.38
N THR A 23 -9.84 33.82 59.40
CA THR A 23 -9.05 33.66 58.16
C THR A 23 -9.00 32.22 57.64
N ILE A 24 -9.55 31.24 58.37
CA ILE A 24 -9.54 29.83 57.92
C ILE A 24 -10.72 29.54 56.97
N VAL A 25 -11.74 30.40 56.91
CA VAL A 25 -12.92 30.16 56.05
C VAL A 25 -12.70 30.60 54.59
N GLN A 26 -11.54 31.21 54.24
CA GLN A 26 -11.30 31.73 52.88
C GLN A 26 -10.13 31.13 52.10
N LEU A 27 -9.64 29.94 52.48
CA LEU A 27 -8.75 29.14 51.61
C LEU A 27 -9.37 27.81 51.15
N ALA A 28 -10.70 27.70 51.16
CA ALA A 28 -11.33 26.82 50.19
C ALA A 28 -11.22 27.56 48.84
N PRO A 29 -10.46 27.05 47.85
CA PRO A 29 -10.47 27.66 46.52
C PRO A 29 -11.93 27.75 46.08
N SER A 30 -12.37 28.93 45.66
CA SER A 30 -13.70 29.20 45.09
C SER A 30 -13.94 28.48 43.75
N HIS A 31 -13.27 27.34 43.54
CA HIS A 31 -13.54 26.40 42.48
C HIS A 31 -13.23 24.95 42.92
N PRO A 32 -14.12 24.26 43.68
CA PRO A 32 -13.84 22.90 44.14
C PRO A 32 -14.21 21.78 43.16
N GLN A 33 -14.68 22.06 41.94
CA GLN A 33 -15.32 21.02 41.11
C GLN A 33 -14.94 20.99 39.62
N SER A 34 -14.12 21.92 39.13
CA SER A 34 -13.67 21.84 37.73
C SER A 34 -12.62 20.74 37.59
N ALA A 35 -12.99 19.62 36.97
CA ALA A 35 -12.05 18.56 36.66
C ALA A 35 -10.86 19.12 35.87
N LEU A 36 -9.64 18.82 36.31
CA LEU A 36 -8.42 19.15 35.57
C LEU A 36 -8.42 18.42 34.20
N PRO A 37 -7.69 18.92 33.20
CA PRO A 37 -7.52 18.20 31.94
C PRO A 37 -7.08 16.75 32.17
N GLY A 38 -7.76 15.78 31.56
CA GLY A 38 -7.47 14.35 31.72
C GLY A 38 -8.12 13.70 32.94
N TYR A 39 -8.93 14.45 33.69
CA TYR A 39 -9.73 13.95 34.82
C TYR A 39 -11.21 14.27 34.61
N ASN A 40 -12.09 13.51 35.26
CA ASN A 40 -13.53 13.79 35.32
C ASN A 40 -14.04 13.76 36.76
N CYS A 41 -15.15 14.47 37.01
CA CYS A 41 -15.83 14.50 38.32
C CYS A 41 -17.24 13.89 38.19
N PRO A 42 -17.42 12.58 38.41
CA PRO A 42 -18.74 11.95 38.39
C PRO A 42 -19.71 12.60 39.40
N THR A 43 -20.99 12.73 39.04
CA THR A 43 -22.02 13.26 39.92
C THR A 43 -22.06 12.49 41.25
N GLY A 44 -21.99 13.21 42.37
CA GLY A 44 -22.00 12.60 43.71
C GLY A 44 -20.62 12.19 44.25
N THR A 45 -19.53 12.48 43.52
CA THR A 45 -18.16 12.27 44.00
C THR A 45 -17.45 13.61 44.26
N VAL A 46 -16.58 13.63 45.26
CA VAL A 46 -15.70 14.78 45.57
C VAL A 46 -14.26 14.54 45.12
N THR A 47 -13.95 13.33 44.67
CA THR A 47 -12.62 12.92 44.20
C THR A 47 -12.59 12.86 42.67
N PRO A 48 -11.74 13.67 42.01
CA PRO A 48 -11.52 13.55 40.57
C PRO A 48 -11.06 12.14 40.20
N ALA A 49 -11.67 11.55 39.19
CA ALA A 49 -11.29 10.27 38.60
C ALA A 49 -10.42 10.51 37.36
N VAL A 50 -9.45 9.62 37.11
CA VAL A 50 -8.66 9.66 35.87
C VAL A 50 -9.56 9.31 34.69
N CYS A 51 -9.44 10.06 33.59
CA CYS A 51 -10.21 9.77 32.39
C CYS A 51 -9.93 8.35 31.88
N PRO A 52 -10.94 7.49 31.71
CA PRO A 52 -10.73 6.11 31.28
C PRO A 52 -10.23 6.04 29.82
N ALA A 53 -9.47 5.00 29.50
CA ALA A 53 -9.03 4.76 28.12
C ALA A 53 -10.24 4.61 27.18
N GLY A 54 -10.10 5.13 25.96
CA GLY A 54 -11.21 5.20 24.99
C GLY A 54 -12.11 6.42 25.17
N TYR A 55 -11.83 7.28 26.16
CA TYR A 55 -12.54 8.53 26.41
C TYR A 55 -11.55 9.70 26.56
N TYR A 56 -12.05 10.92 26.37
CA TYR A 56 -11.28 12.14 26.62
C TYR A 56 -12.07 13.11 27.52
N CYS A 57 -11.34 13.83 28.36
CA CYS A 57 -11.88 14.68 29.41
C CYS A 57 -11.22 16.07 29.38
N PRO A 58 -11.75 17.03 28.61
CA PRO A 58 -11.33 18.44 28.69
C PRO A 58 -11.63 19.03 30.07
N THR A 59 -11.13 20.25 30.34
CA THR A 59 -11.37 20.94 31.61
C THR A 59 -12.87 21.03 31.93
N GLY A 60 -13.24 20.69 33.17
CA GLY A 60 -14.63 20.77 33.63
C GLY A 60 -15.52 19.58 33.23
N THR A 61 -14.92 18.47 32.78
CA THR A 61 -15.68 17.26 32.39
C THR A 61 -16.33 16.57 33.60
N VAL A 62 -17.65 16.40 33.56
CA VAL A 62 -18.41 15.56 34.50
C VAL A 62 -18.51 14.14 33.96
N THR A 63 -18.93 14.02 32.70
CA THR A 63 -19.10 12.75 31.98
C THR A 63 -18.06 12.66 30.87
N PRO A 64 -17.16 11.64 30.89
CA PRO A 64 -16.16 11.46 29.83
C PRO A 64 -16.78 11.36 28.44
N ALA A 65 -16.18 12.05 27.46
CA ALA A 65 -16.62 11.99 26.07
C ALA A 65 -15.91 10.85 25.34
N VAL A 66 -16.64 10.12 24.48
CA VAL A 66 -16.08 8.98 23.73
C VAL A 66 -15.01 9.47 22.74
N CYS A 67 -13.89 8.76 22.65
CA CYS A 67 -12.84 9.08 21.68
C CYS A 67 -13.38 8.93 20.24
N HIS A 68 -13.27 9.99 19.44
CA HIS A 68 -13.75 9.99 18.06
C HIS A 68 -12.95 9.02 17.18
N ALA A 69 -13.60 8.47 16.17
CA ALA A 69 -12.95 7.65 15.15
C ALA A 69 -11.78 8.40 14.49
N GLY A 70 -10.69 7.69 14.21
CA GLY A 70 -9.46 8.27 13.66
C GLY A 70 -8.56 8.91 14.72
N TYR A 71 -8.96 8.87 16.00
CA TYR A 71 -8.18 9.29 17.15
C TYR A 71 -8.10 8.15 18.17
N TYR A 72 -7.11 8.23 19.06
CA TYR A 72 -6.98 7.35 20.21
C TYR A 72 -6.79 8.17 21.49
N CYS A 73 -7.28 7.60 22.59
CA CYS A 73 -7.33 8.27 23.88
C CYS A 73 -6.85 7.30 24.98
N PRO A 74 -5.55 7.26 25.30
CA PRO A 74 -5.05 6.50 26.43
C PRO A 74 -5.62 7.03 27.76
N THR A 75 -5.42 6.29 28.85
CA THR A 75 -5.85 6.71 30.18
C THR A 75 -5.33 8.12 30.52
N GLY A 76 -6.18 9.01 31.02
CA GLY A 76 -5.82 10.38 31.37
C GLY A 76 -5.82 11.37 30.19
N THR A 77 -6.44 11.04 29.07
CA THR A 77 -6.47 11.91 27.89
C THR A 77 -7.35 13.14 28.11
N ALA A 78 -6.77 14.33 27.99
CA ALA A 78 -7.52 15.59 27.92
C ALA A 78 -7.98 15.90 26.48
N THR A 79 -7.07 15.67 25.53
CA THR A 79 -7.24 15.97 24.10
C THR A 79 -6.91 14.73 23.28
N PRO A 80 -7.83 14.22 22.44
CA PRO A 80 -7.59 13.04 21.61
C PRO A 80 -6.34 13.17 20.74
N ALA A 81 -5.56 12.10 20.63
CA ALA A 81 -4.39 12.04 19.74
C ALA A 81 -4.76 11.39 18.40
N VAL A 82 -4.26 11.93 17.29
CA VAL A 82 -4.53 11.39 15.94
C VAL A 82 -4.00 9.96 15.84
N CYS A 83 -4.77 9.06 15.23
CA CYS A 83 -4.33 7.67 15.03
C CYS A 83 -3.04 7.62 14.20
N PRO A 84 -1.95 7.02 14.73
CA PRO A 84 -0.68 6.98 14.03
C PRO A 84 -0.75 6.11 12.77
N ALA A 85 0.06 6.44 11.76
CA ALA A 85 0.18 5.61 10.57
C ALA A 85 0.71 4.20 10.93
N GLY A 86 0.23 3.18 10.22
CA GLY A 86 0.47 1.77 10.54
C GLY A 86 -0.50 1.20 11.59
N TYR A 87 -1.45 2.00 12.07
CA TYR A 87 -2.50 1.61 13.01
C TYR A 87 -3.87 2.11 12.55
N TYR A 88 -4.92 1.50 13.07
CA TYR A 88 -6.29 1.97 12.91
C TYR A 88 -6.98 2.14 14.27
N CYS A 89 -7.88 3.12 14.32
CA CYS A 89 -8.54 3.56 15.55
C CYS A 89 -10.04 3.77 15.29
N PRO A 90 -10.89 2.75 15.51
CA PRO A 90 -12.33 2.93 15.54
C PRO A 90 -12.78 3.82 16.72
N THR A 91 -14.04 4.19 16.76
CA THR A 91 -14.62 4.97 17.88
C THR A 91 -14.34 4.27 19.22
N GLY A 92 -13.92 5.05 20.23
CA GLY A 92 -13.63 4.52 21.57
C GLY A 92 -12.26 3.85 21.72
N THR A 93 -11.32 4.07 20.79
CA THR A 93 -9.98 3.47 20.86
C THR A 93 -9.16 4.05 22.01
N GLY A 94 -8.81 3.20 22.99
CA GLY A 94 -7.85 3.54 24.04
C GLY A 94 -6.40 3.34 23.63
N THR A 95 -6.14 2.28 22.86
CA THR A 95 -4.82 1.91 22.34
C THR A 95 -4.97 1.59 20.86
N PRO A 96 -4.18 2.24 19.96
CA PRO A 96 -4.25 1.98 18.52
C PRO A 96 -4.04 0.50 18.21
N THR A 97 -4.80 -0.03 17.25
CA THR A 97 -4.64 -1.43 16.80
C THR A 97 -3.75 -1.47 15.57
N VAL A 98 -2.76 -2.38 15.55
CA VAL A 98 -1.82 -2.52 14.43
C VAL A 98 -2.58 -2.83 13.14
N CYS A 99 -2.17 -2.22 12.03
CA CYS A 99 -2.78 -2.49 10.74
C CYS A 99 -2.60 -3.98 10.36
N PRO A 100 -3.68 -4.71 10.05
CA PRO A 100 -3.58 -6.12 9.70
C PRO A 100 -2.82 -6.30 8.37
N GLU A 101 -2.22 -7.47 8.17
CA GLU A 101 -1.62 -7.83 6.89
C GLU A 101 -2.68 -7.86 5.78
N GLY A 102 -2.28 -7.53 4.55
CA GLY A 102 -3.19 -7.39 3.41
C GLY A 102 -3.96 -6.06 3.41
N TYR A 103 -3.67 -5.18 4.37
CA TYR A 103 -4.23 -3.84 4.48
C TYR A 103 -3.14 -2.79 4.74
N TYR A 104 -3.45 -1.53 4.46
CA TYR A 104 -2.62 -0.39 4.81
C TYR A 104 -3.43 0.69 5.55
N CYS A 105 -2.75 1.38 6.46
CA CYS A 105 -3.36 2.34 7.37
C CYS A 105 -2.54 3.65 7.40
N PRO A 106 -2.90 4.66 6.58
CA PRO A 106 -2.34 6.01 6.71
C PRO A 106 -2.76 6.65 8.05
N THR A 107 -2.19 7.81 8.38
CA THR A 107 -2.56 8.58 9.57
C THR A 107 -4.08 8.83 9.63
N GLY A 108 -4.68 8.63 10.80
CA GLY A 108 -6.12 8.84 11.01
C GLY A 108 -7.02 7.72 10.50
N THR A 109 -6.48 6.54 10.19
CA THR A 109 -7.28 5.41 9.70
C THR A 109 -8.31 4.95 10.73
N VAL A 110 -9.58 4.89 10.33
CA VAL A 110 -10.68 4.33 11.15
C VAL A 110 -10.83 2.84 10.86
N THR A 111 -10.83 2.48 9.59
CA THR A 111 -10.98 1.12 9.07
C THR A 111 -9.81 0.84 8.12
N PRO A 112 -9.09 -0.29 8.26
CA PRO A 112 -7.96 -0.62 7.38
C PRO A 112 -8.36 -0.61 5.90
N ASN A 113 -7.49 -0.09 5.03
CA ASN A 113 -7.72 -0.05 3.58
C ASN A 113 -7.12 -1.29 2.93
N ALA A 114 -7.87 -1.97 2.07
CA ALA A 114 -7.37 -3.16 1.39
C ALA A 114 -6.11 -2.86 0.56
N CYS A 115 -5.12 -3.76 0.58
CA CYS A 115 -3.91 -3.56 -0.19
C CYS A 115 -4.23 -3.57 -1.70
N PRO A 116 -3.90 -2.49 -2.44
CA PRO A 116 -4.24 -2.38 -3.84
C PRO A 116 -3.48 -3.41 -4.70
N ALA A 117 -4.07 -3.78 -5.82
CA ALA A 117 -3.43 -4.66 -6.79
C ALA A 117 -2.12 -4.05 -7.32
N GLY A 118 -1.08 -4.87 -7.50
CA GLY A 118 0.27 -4.40 -7.86
C GLY A 118 1.11 -3.95 -6.66
N PHE A 119 0.58 -4.07 -5.44
CA PHE A 119 1.26 -3.76 -4.19
C PHE A 119 1.11 -4.89 -3.18
N TYR A 120 2.00 -4.92 -2.19
CA TYR A 120 1.91 -5.82 -1.04
C TYR A 120 2.01 -5.05 0.29
N CYS A 121 1.30 -5.55 1.29
CA CYS A 121 1.12 -4.88 2.58
C CYS A 121 1.32 -5.89 3.73
N PRO A 122 2.54 -6.02 4.28
CA PRO A 122 2.75 -6.77 5.52
C PRO A 122 2.07 -6.08 6.72
N THR A 123 2.09 -6.72 7.88
CA THR A 123 1.55 -6.15 9.13
C THR A 123 2.14 -4.76 9.43
N GLY A 124 1.28 -3.82 9.82
CA GLY A 124 1.70 -2.45 10.15
C GLY A 124 2.01 -1.56 8.95
N THR A 125 1.58 -1.95 7.74
CA THR A 125 1.82 -1.14 6.54
C THR A 125 1.11 0.21 6.63
N LEU A 126 1.88 1.28 6.47
CA LEU A 126 1.39 2.66 6.43
C LEU A 126 1.14 3.16 5.01
N THR A 127 1.99 2.74 4.08
CA THR A 127 1.88 2.98 2.63
C THR A 127 2.15 1.69 1.88
N PRO A 128 1.31 1.29 0.90
CA PRO A 128 1.49 0.06 0.15
C PRO A 128 2.88 -0.04 -0.50
N ASN A 129 3.51 -1.22 -0.45
CA ASN A 129 4.81 -1.45 -1.08
C ASN A 129 4.61 -1.91 -2.52
N VAL A 130 5.28 -1.26 -3.48
CA VAL A 130 5.19 -1.63 -4.91
C VAL A 130 5.75 -3.04 -5.12
N CYS A 131 5.03 -3.87 -5.89
CA CYS A 131 5.55 -5.16 -6.32
C CYS A 131 6.70 -4.95 -7.32
N THR A 132 7.89 -5.44 -7.01
CA THR A 132 9.07 -5.29 -7.87
C THR A 132 8.95 -6.16 -9.11
N ALA A 133 9.70 -5.81 -10.18
CA ALA A 133 9.80 -6.66 -11.34
C ALA A 133 10.26 -8.08 -10.95
N SER A 134 9.81 -9.08 -11.71
CA SER A 134 9.98 -10.52 -11.42
C SER A 134 8.97 -11.08 -10.41
N TYR A 135 8.14 -10.24 -9.82
CA TYR A 135 7.08 -10.61 -8.90
C TYR A 135 5.74 -10.02 -9.32
N TYR A 136 4.65 -10.61 -8.86
CA TYR A 136 3.30 -10.10 -9.00
C TYR A 136 2.56 -10.12 -7.67
N CYS A 137 1.62 -9.20 -7.52
CA CYS A 137 0.89 -8.96 -6.28
C CYS A 137 -0.60 -8.75 -6.56
N PRO A 138 -1.46 -9.78 -6.44
CA PRO A 138 -2.91 -9.60 -6.49
C PRO A 138 -3.42 -8.71 -5.34
N THR A 139 -4.68 -8.25 -5.43
CA THR A 139 -5.32 -7.47 -4.35
C THR A 139 -5.23 -8.19 -3.01
N GLY A 140 -4.85 -7.48 -1.95
CA GLY A 140 -4.69 -8.05 -0.61
C GLY A 140 -3.40 -8.86 -0.39
N SER A 141 -2.41 -8.74 -1.28
CA SER A 141 -1.13 -9.43 -1.10
C SER A 141 -0.41 -8.99 0.18
N ILE A 142 0.04 -9.96 0.97
CA ILE A 142 0.87 -9.73 2.16
C ILE A 142 2.37 -9.71 1.83
N ALA A 143 2.74 -10.40 0.74
CA ALA A 143 4.10 -10.53 0.24
C ALA A 143 4.07 -10.68 -1.30
N PRO A 144 5.17 -10.32 -1.99
CA PRO A 144 5.29 -10.49 -3.43
C PRO A 144 5.37 -11.97 -3.82
N VAL A 145 4.67 -12.37 -4.89
CA VAL A 145 4.70 -13.75 -5.41
C VAL A 145 5.58 -13.81 -6.65
N ILE A 146 6.49 -14.79 -6.72
CA ILE A 146 7.41 -14.93 -7.86
C ILE A 146 6.63 -15.11 -9.17
N CYS A 147 7.06 -14.44 -10.24
CA CYS A 147 6.43 -14.56 -11.54
C CYS A 147 6.55 -16.01 -12.06
N PRO A 148 5.43 -16.66 -12.40
CA PRO A 148 5.46 -18.04 -12.87
C PRO A 148 6.17 -18.15 -14.22
N ALA A 149 6.80 -19.31 -14.45
CA ALA A 149 7.39 -19.66 -15.73
C ALA A 149 6.36 -19.55 -16.88
N GLY A 150 6.79 -19.03 -18.03
CA GLY A 150 5.92 -18.78 -19.19
C GLY A 150 5.15 -17.46 -19.11
N TYR A 151 5.36 -16.67 -18.05
CA TYR A 151 4.81 -15.33 -17.86
C TYR A 151 5.90 -14.31 -17.59
N TYR A 152 5.57 -13.04 -17.77
CA TYR A 152 6.43 -11.91 -17.42
C TYR A 152 5.70 -10.94 -16.50
N CYS A 153 6.43 -10.36 -15.55
CA CYS A 153 5.88 -9.50 -14.50
C CYS A 153 6.76 -8.24 -14.33
N PRO A 154 6.46 -7.13 -15.04
CA PRO A 154 7.11 -5.84 -14.78
C PRO A 154 6.74 -5.29 -13.38
N THR A 155 7.40 -4.21 -12.97
CA THR A 155 7.07 -3.53 -11.70
C THR A 155 5.60 -3.13 -11.64
N GLY A 156 4.94 -3.39 -10.51
CA GLY A 156 3.52 -3.08 -10.30
C GLY A 156 2.54 -4.09 -10.91
N THR A 157 3.01 -5.28 -11.29
CA THR A 157 2.15 -6.33 -11.86
C THR A 157 1.20 -6.89 -10.82
N SER A 158 -0.11 -6.85 -11.10
CA SER A 158 -1.15 -7.51 -10.31
C SER A 158 -1.49 -8.91 -10.83
N THR A 159 -1.44 -9.08 -12.15
CA THR A 159 -1.74 -10.31 -12.86
C THR A 159 -0.62 -10.58 -13.86
N PRO A 160 0.05 -11.76 -13.82
CA PRO A 160 1.12 -12.09 -14.75
C PRO A 160 0.69 -12.02 -16.22
N GLY A 161 1.52 -11.40 -17.07
CA GLY A 161 1.29 -11.35 -18.51
C GLY A 161 1.87 -12.57 -19.22
N PHE A 162 1.19 -13.12 -20.23
CA PHE A 162 1.72 -14.25 -21.00
C PHE A 162 3.02 -13.87 -21.73
N CYS A 163 4.01 -14.77 -21.73
CA CYS A 163 5.23 -14.54 -22.48
C CYS A 163 4.91 -14.40 -23.98
N PRO A 164 5.23 -13.27 -24.62
CA PRO A 164 4.90 -13.03 -26.03
C PRO A 164 5.72 -13.94 -26.95
N ALA A 165 5.16 -14.29 -28.12
CA ALA A 165 5.90 -15.03 -29.14
C ALA A 165 7.16 -14.26 -29.58
N GLY A 166 8.24 -14.98 -29.85
CA GLY A 166 9.56 -14.41 -30.09
C GLY A 166 10.38 -14.14 -28.82
N PHE A 167 9.83 -14.45 -27.64
CA PHE A 167 10.50 -14.33 -26.35
C PHE A 167 10.33 -15.61 -25.53
N TYR A 168 11.23 -15.83 -24.58
CA TYR A 168 11.13 -16.88 -23.56
C TYR A 168 11.17 -16.26 -22.15
N CYS A 169 10.47 -16.89 -21.22
CA CYS A 169 10.28 -16.37 -19.86
C CYS A 169 10.47 -17.50 -18.83
N PRO A 170 11.69 -17.70 -18.29
CA PRO A 170 11.91 -18.58 -17.15
C PRO A 170 11.20 -18.08 -15.87
N LEU A 171 11.26 -18.86 -14.80
CA LEU A 171 10.72 -18.46 -13.49
C LEU A 171 11.34 -17.12 -13.04
N GLY A 172 10.51 -16.19 -12.58
CA GLY A 172 10.97 -14.87 -12.12
C GLY A 172 11.36 -13.92 -13.26
N THR A 173 10.74 -14.03 -14.43
CA THR A 173 10.99 -13.09 -15.53
C THR A 173 10.30 -11.76 -15.28
N GLY A 174 11.08 -10.69 -15.07
CA GLY A 174 10.56 -9.31 -15.01
C GLY A 174 10.31 -8.70 -16.38
N THR A 175 11.18 -8.99 -17.34
CA THR A 175 11.12 -8.52 -18.72
C THR A 175 11.40 -9.70 -19.67
N PRO A 176 10.58 -9.94 -20.71
CA PRO A 176 10.76 -11.08 -21.60
C PRO A 176 12.16 -11.16 -22.24
N HIS A 177 12.76 -12.34 -22.31
CA HIS A 177 14.06 -12.55 -22.95
C HIS A 177 13.91 -12.82 -24.44
N VAL A 178 14.70 -12.17 -25.27
CA VAL A 178 14.66 -12.34 -26.73
C VAL A 178 15.03 -13.77 -27.10
N CYS A 179 14.24 -14.41 -27.96
CA CYS A 179 14.53 -15.76 -28.46
C CYS A 179 15.81 -15.74 -29.31
N PRO A 180 16.85 -16.51 -28.97
CA PRO A 180 18.10 -16.51 -29.72
C PRO A 180 17.97 -17.19 -31.09
N HIS A 181 18.90 -16.86 -31.98
CA HIS A 181 18.98 -17.48 -33.30
C HIS A 181 19.16 -19.00 -33.19
N GLY A 182 18.46 -19.75 -34.05
CA GLY A 182 18.45 -21.22 -34.03
C GLY A 182 17.38 -21.83 -33.13
N TYR A 183 16.60 -21.00 -32.43
CA TYR A 183 15.47 -21.42 -31.59
C TYR A 183 14.17 -20.78 -32.07
N TYR A 184 13.03 -21.39 -31.71
CA TYR A 184 11.71 -20.83 -31.91
C TYR A 184 10.97 -20.74 -30.57
N CYS A 185 10.26 -19.63 -30.35
CA CYS A 185 9.58 -19.36 -29.09
C CYS A 185 8.12 -18.96 -29.35
N PRO A 186 7.15 -19.90 -29.31
CA PRO A 186 5.73 -19.57 -29.32
C PRO A 186 5.30 -18.84 -28.04
N THR A 187 4.05 -18.36 -27.99
CA THR A 187 3.50 -17.72 -26.78
C THR A 187 3.55 -18.67 -25.58
N GLY A 188 3.97 -18.16 -24.42
CA GLY A 188 4.07 -18.94 -23.18
C GLY A 188 5.31 -19.82 -23.06
N THR A 189 6.32 -19.59 -23.92
CA THR A 189 7.57 -20.36 -23.88
C THR A 189 8.37 -20.05 -22.61
N VAL A 190 8.71 -21.10 -21.87
CA VAL A 190 9.53 -21.00 -20.64
C VAL A 190 11.02 -20.94 -20.97
N THR A 191 11.43 -21.79 -21.91
CA THR A 191 12.81 -21.94 -22.38
C THR A 191 12.79 -22.07 -23.90
N GLU A 192 13.81 -21.54 -24.54
CA GLU A 192 14.05 -21.65 -25.98
C GLU A 192 13.90 -23.10 -26.51
N LEU A 193 13.17 -23.29 -27.61
CA LEU A 193 12.99 -24.59 -28.26
C LEU A 193 13.88 -24.68 -29.50
N PRO A 194 14.73 -25.69 -29.64
CA PRO A 194 15.64 -25.78 -30.78
C PRO A 194 14.86 -25.96 -32.08
N CYS A 195 15.22 -25.21 -33.13
CA CYS A 195 14.71 -25.48 -34.46
C CYS A 195 15.30 -26.82 -34.94
N VAL A 196 14.45 -27.83 -35.15
CA VAL A 196 14.89 -29.13 -35.67
C VAL A 196 15.29 -28.96 -37.15
N PRO A 197 16.45 -29.49 -37.59
CA PRO A 197 16.83 -29.46 -38.99
C PRO A 197 15.72 -30.04 -39.88
N GLY A 198 15.24 -29.25 -40.85
CA GLY A 198 14.20 -29.66 -41.81
C GLY A 198 12.78 -29.16 -41.52
N HIS A 199 12.54 -28.36 -40.48
CA HIS A 199 11.24 -27.72 -40.21
C HIS A 199 11.31 -26.19 -40.30
N LEU A 200 10.27 -25.56 -40.88
CA LEU A 200 10.15 -24.10 -41.02
C LEU A 200 9.80 -23.46 -39.66
N CYS A 201 10.67 -22.57 -39.14
CA CYS A 201 10.41 -21.83 -37.90
C CYS A 201 9.60 -20.53 -38.17
N PRO A 202 8.40 -20.35 -37.59
CA PRO A 202 7.66 -19.09 -37.65
C PRO A 202 8.05 -18.24 -36.41
N LYS A 203 8.65 -17.05 -36.47
CA LYS A 203 8.55 -15.96 -37.44
C LYS A 203 9.85 -15.13 -37.42
N GLY A 204 10.40 -14.82 -38.59
CA GLY A 204 11.60 -13.98 -38.78
C GLY A 204 12.78 -14.76 -39.36
N MET A 205 12.84 -14.79 -40.70
CA MET A 205 13.96 -15.28 -41.54
C MET A 205 15.34 -15.07 -40.88
N LEU A 206 16.27 -16.02 -40.87
CA LEU A 206 16.73 -16.88 -41.96
C LEU A 206 17.18 -18.25 -41.42
N VAL A 207 16.70 -19.35 -42.01
CA VAL A 207 17.59 -20.50 -42.21
C VAL A 207 18.50 -20.06 -43.35
N SER A 208 19.69 -19.58 -43.06
CA SER A 208 20.72 -19.47 -44.09
C SER A 208 20.91 -20.86 -44.67
N GLN A 209 20.42 -21.00 -45.90
CA GLN A 209 20.70 -22.01 -46.93
C GLN A 209 20.92 -23.44 -46.41
N PHE A 210 20.06 -24.36 -46.85
CA PHE A 210 20.38 -25.66 -47.44
C PHE A 210 19.12 -26.50 -47.31
N GLU A 211 18.23 -26.40 -48.31
CA GLU A 211 17.29 -27.48 -48.58
C GLU A 211 18.13 -28.76 -48.77
N PHE A 212 18.03 -29.67 -47.80
CA PHE A 212 18.58 -31.00 -47.91
C PHE A 212 17.99 -31.65 -49.16
N ARG A 213 18.85 -32.08 -50.07
CA ARG A 213 18.51 -33.03 -51.12
C ARG A 213 17.70 -34.17 -50.50
N LYS A 214 16.40 -34.26 -50.80
CA LYS A 214 15.78 -35.58 -50.93
C LYS A 214 16.14 -36.09 -52.31
N GLY A 215 17.19 -36.90 -52.35
CA GLY A 215 17.41 -37.81 -53.46
C GLY A 215 16.19 -38.72 -53.57
N PHE A 216 15.37 -38.49 -54.60
CA PHE A 216 14.52 -39.52 -55.16
C PHE A 216 14.93 -39.64 -56.62
N SER A 217 15.66 -40.71 -56.91
CA SER A 217 15.99 -41.17 -58.24
C SER A 217 14.72 -41.56 -58.99
N HIS A 218 14.52 -41.01 -60.19
CA HIS A 218 14.13 -41.77 -61.39
C HIS A 218 14.30 -40.90 -62.65
N GLY A 219 15.18 -41.34 -63.55
CA GLY A 219 15.11 -41.06 -64.99
C GLY A 219 15.50 -39.66 -65.47
N ASP A 220 16.69 -39.58 -66.06
CA ASP A 220 17.05 -38.87 -67.29
C ASP A 220 16.63 -37.41 -67.57
N VAL A 221 17.59 -36.72 -68.22
CA VAL A 221 17.47 -35.49 -69.03
C VAL A 221 17.77 -34.16 -68.31
N LEU A 222 19.03 -33.72 -68.44
CA LEU A 222 19.38 -32.29 -68.53
C LEU A 222 18.49 -31.63 -69.60
N LEU A 223 17.78 -30.55 -69.28
CA LEU A 223 17.47 -29.44 -70.19
C LEU A 223 16.79 -28.29 -69.43
N ASP A 224 17.44 -27.13 -69.48
CA ASP A 224 16.90 -25.75 -69.40
C ASP A 224 15.66 -25.47 -68.54
N TYR A 225 15.87 -24.82 -67.38
CA TYR A 225 14.81 -24.02 -66.76
C TYR A 225 15.17 -22.53 -66.77
N ILE A 226 14.65 -21.92 -67.83
CA ILE A 226 14.53 -20.49 -68.10
C ILE A 226 14.00 -19.76 -66.86
N TYR A 227 14.76 -18.75 -66.42
CA TYR A 227 14.35 -17.75 -65.45
C TYR A 227 13.13 -16.98 -66.00
N ILE A 228 11.94 -17.20 -65.44
CA ILE A 228 10.81 -16.29 -65.63
C ILE A 228 10.85 -15.27 -64.48
N ILE A 229 11.65 -14.22 -64.65
CA ILE A 229 11.40 -12.94 -63.95
C ILE A 229 10.43 -12.16 -64.85
N ARG A 230 9.14 -12.25 -64.54
CA ARG A 230 8.17 -11.26 -65.04
C ARG A 230 7.52 -10.55 -63.87
N GLY A 231 7.97 -9.32 -63.67
CA GLY A 231 7.15 -8.20 -63.24
C GLY A 231 6.90 -8.09 -61.75
N LEU A 232 7.81 -7.41 -61.03
CA LEU A 232 7.45 -6.30 -60.16
C LEU A 232 8.71 -5.51 -59.81
N ASN A 233 8.81 -4.34 -60.45
CA ASN A 233 9.77 -3.30 -60.12
C ASN A 233 9.47 -2.76 -58.72
N ALA A 234 10.41 -2.91 -57.79
CA ALA A 234 10.55 -1.99 -56.67
C ALA A 234 12.01 -2.00 -56.23
N PHE A 235 12.76 -0.99 -56.71
CA PHE A 235 14.04 -0.62 -56.14
C PHE A 235 13.82 -0.20 -54.68
N ALA A 236 14.47 -0.88 -53.75
CA ALA A 236 14.86 -0.28 -52.48
C ALA A 236 16.30 -0.70 -52.19
N ASN A 237 17.21 0.25 -52.40
CA ASN A 237 18.58 0.24 -51.94
C ASN A 237 18.64 -0.20 -50.47
N VAL A 238 19.17 -1.39 -50.20
CA VAL A 238 19.81 -1.67 -48.90
C VAL A 238 21.17 -2.23 -49.24
N GLY A 239 22.20 -1.44 -48.95
CA GLY A 239 23.59 -1.76 -49.22
C GLY A 239 23.95 -3.11 -48.62
N LEU A 240 24.23 -4.07 -49.50
CA LEU A 240 24.94 -5.29 -49.14
C LEU A 240 26.37 -4.90 -48.82
N SER A 241 26.64 -4.65 -47.54
CA SER A 241 27.99 -4.72 -47.00
C SER A 241 28.43 -6.19 -47.06
N VAL A 242 29.26 -6.49 -48.05
CA VAL A 242 30.07 -7.70 -48.09
C VAL A 242 31.12 -7.57 -46.99
N CYS A 243 31.09 -8.46 -45.99
CA CYS A 243 32.24 -8.62 -45.10
C CYS A 243 33.11 -9.76 -45.65
N GLN A 244 34.38 -9.42 -45.93
CA GLN A 244 35.50 -10.35 -46.01
C GLN A 244 35.72 -11.06 -44.67
#